data_AF-A0A1A7REV3-F1
#
_entry.id   AF-A0A1A7REV3-F1
#
_cell.length_a   1.000
_cell.length_b   1.000
_cell.length_c   1.000
_cell.angle_alpha   90.00
_cell.angle_beta   90.00
_cell.angle_gamma   90.00
#
_symmetry.space_group_name_H-M   'P 1'
#
loop_
_entity.id
_entity.type
_entity.pdbx_description
1 polymer ?
#
loop_
_entity_poly.entity_id
_entity_poly.type
_entity_poly.pdbx_seq_one_letter_code
_entity_poly.pdbx_strand_id
1 'polypeptide(L)'
;MRIFLIVLQYACVAFALFLGYQVSTALISGQYDLMEVVADVGTILICIDLAVFLFTSNAKQGISIEDYAKQLEQTPSKLVYVTRKMGHFGILLIITSWIVPMIR
;
A
#
# COMPACT_ATOMS: atom_id res chain seq x y z
N MET A 1 -7.49 -10.42 17.64
CA MET A 1 -6.65 -9.51 16.80
C MET A 1 -5.96 -10.23 15.64
N ARG A 2 -5.34 -11.41 15.81
CA ARG A 2 -4.61 -12.10 14.73
C ARG A 2 -5.45 -12.41 13.47
N ILE A 3 -6.66 -12.96 13.65
CA ILE A 3 -7.56 -13.25 12.53
C ILE A 3 -7.90 -11.98 11.75
N PHE A 4 -8.15 -10.87 12.46
CA PHE A 4 -8.41 -9.56 11.84
C PHE A 4 -7.22 -9.07 11.00
N LEU A 5 -5.99 -9.16 11.51
CA LEU A 5 -4.79 -8.75 10.77
C LEU A 5 -4.57 -9.59 9.51
N ILE A 6 -4.86 -10.90 9.59
CA ILE A 6 -4.78 -11.81 8.44
C ILE A 6 -5.85 -11.46 7.40
N VAL A 7 -7.10 -11.25 7.83
CA VAL A 7 -8.19 -10.83 6.93
C VAL A 7 -7.86 -9.51 6.24
N LEU A 8 -7.34 -8.53 6.99
CA LEU A 8 -6.94 -7.23 6.46
C LEU A 8 -5.80 -7.38 5.43
N GLN A 9 -4.81 -8.22 5.72
CA GLN A 9 -3.73 -8.49 4.78
C GLN A 9 -4.25 -9.07 3.46
N TYR A 10 -5.12 -10.08 3.51
CA TYR A 10 -5.72 -10.65 2.30
C TYR A 10 -6.61 -9.67 1.57
N ALA A 11 -7.34 -8.81 2.29
CA ALA A 11 -8.14 -7.74 1.70
C ALA A 11 -7.26 -6.74 0.94
N CYS A 12 -6.12 -6.32 1.50
CA CYS A 12 -5.18 -5.43 0.82
C CYS A 12 -4.63 -6.05 -0.47
N VAL A 13 -4.27 -7.33 -0.44
CA VAL A 13 -3.76 -8.04 -1.63
C VAL A 13 -4.85 -8.19 -2.69
N ALA A 14 -6.07 -8.59 -2.29
CA ALA A 14 -7.19 -8.73 -3.20
C ALA A 14 -7.56 -7.39 -3.86
N PHE A 15 -7.56 -6.31 -3.08
CA PHE A 15 -7.86 -4.97 -3.58
C PHE A 15 -6.78 -4.45 -4.53
N ALA A 16 -5.50 -4.69 -4.23
CA ALA A 16 -4.40 -4.36 -5.13
C ALA A 16 -4.51 -5.11 -6.48
N LEU A 17 -4.90 -6.38 -6.46
CA LEU A 17 -5.12 -7.16 -7.68
C LEU A 17 -6.32 -6.64 -8.49
N PHE A 18 -7.41 -6.29 -7.81
CA PHE A 18 -8.59 -5.70 -8.44
C PHE A 18 -8.25 -4.36 -9.13
N LEU A 19 -7.56 -3.46 -8.43
CA LEU A 19 -7.11 -2.19 -9.03
C LEU A 19 -6.12 -2.43 -10.17
N GLY A 20 -5.20 -3.39 -10.03
CA GLY A 20 -4.28 -3.77 -11.09
C GLY A 20 -5.00 -4.23 -12.36
N TYR A 21 -6.09 -4.98 -12.22
CA TYR A 21 -6.97 -5.33 -13.33
C TYR A 21 -7.64 -4.09 -13.94
N GLN A 22 -8.27 -3.23 -13.12
CA GLN A 22 -8.92 -2.01 -13.62
C GLN A 22 -7.94 -1.11 -14.38
N VAL A 23 -6.77 -0.83 -13.82
CA VAL A 23 -5.71 -0.04 -14.46
C VAL A 23 -5.28 -0.68 -15.78
N SER A 24 -5.07 -1.99 -15.80
CA SER A 24 -4.68 -2.68 -17.03
C SER A 24 -5.75 -2.58 -18.12
N THR A 25 -7.03 -2.77 -17.75
CA THR A 25 -8.14 -2.64 -18.69
C THR A 25 -8.32 -1.21 -19.20
N ALA A 26 -8.14 -0.22 -18.34
CA ALA A 26 -8.21 1.19 -18.69
C ALA A 26 -7.12 1.54 -19.72
N LEU A 27 -5.88 1.11 -19.48
CA LEU A 27 -4.76 1.29 -20.40
C LEU A 27 -4.98 0.63 -21.76
N ILE A 28 -5.56 -0.58 -21.78
CA ILE A 28 -5.88 -1.31 -23.03
C ILE A 28 -7.01 -0.62 -23.80
N SER A 29 -8.03 -0.13 -23.10
CA SER A 29 -9.19 0.50 -23.72
C SER A 29 -8.89 1.88 -24.35
N GLY A 30 -7.80 2.52 -23.93
CA GLY A 30 -7.39 3.85 -24.39
C GLY A 30 -8.31 4.99 -23.96
N GLN A 31 -9.36 4.70 -23.18
CA GLN A 31 -10.30 5.68 -22.60
C GLN A 31 -10.09 5.69 -21.09
N TYR A 32 -9.22 6.56 -20.60
CA TYR A 32 -8.94 6.66 -19.17
C TYR A 32 -8.59 8.09 -18.78
N ASP A 33 -9.01 8.50 -17.59
CA ASP A 33 -8.47 9.69 -16.95
C ASP A 33 -7.10 9.33 -16.36
N LEU A 34 -6.07 10.01 -16.84
CA LEU A 34 -4.70 9.79 -16.38
C LEU A 34 -4.58 9.99 -14.86
N MET A 35 -5.28 10.97 -14.30
CA MET A 35 -5.16 11.28 -12.87
C MET A 35 -5.86 10.22 -12.03
N GLU A 36 -6.96 9.63 -12.51
CA GLU A 36 -7.64 8.50 -11.87
C GLU A 36 -6.75 7.26 -11.87
N VAL A 37 -6.11 6.95 -12.99
CA VAL A 37 -5.14 5.84 -13.09
C VAL A 37 -3.94 6.05 -12.16
N VAL A 38 -3.43 7.28 -12.05
CA VAL A 38 -2.34 7.61 -11.11
C VAL A 38 -2.76 7.42 -9.67
N ALA A 39 -4.00 7.78 -9.31
CA ALA A 39 -4.55 7.55 -7.97
C ALA A 39 -4.69 6.04 -7.66
N ASP A 40 -5.17 5.26 -8.63
CA ASP A 40 -5.31 3.80 -8.50
C ASP A 40 -3.95 3.12 -8.33
N VAL A 41 -2.94 3.52 -9.12
CA VAL A 41 -1.56 3.04 -8.96
C VAL A 41 -1.00 3.42 -7.60
N GLY A 42 -1.26 4.65 -7.13
CA GLY A 42 -0.88 5.08 -5.79
C GLY A 42 -1.50 4.19 -4.70
N THR A 43 -2.78 3.85 -4.86
CA THR A 43 -3.51 2.97 -3.95
C THR A 43 -2.96 1.54 -3.94
N ILE A 44 -2.58 0.99 -5.11
CA ILE A 44 -1.90 -0.32 -5.22
C ILE A 44 -0.61 -0.33 -4.39
N LEU A 45 0.22 0.72 -4.50
CA LEU A 45 1.49 0.80 -3.77
C LEU A 45 1.29 0.84 -2.24
N ILE A 46 0.27 1.56 -1.77
CA ILE A 46 -0.11 1.60 -0.35
C ILE A 46 -0.58 0.22 0.12
N CYS A 47 -1.41 -0.47 -0.68
CA CYS A 47 -1.88 -1.81 -0.34
C CYS A 47 -0.74 -2.82 -0.25
N ILE A 48 0.26 -2.73 -1.12
CA ILE A 48 1.47 -3.57 -1.07
C ILE A 48 2.27 -3.29 0.20
N ASP A 49 2.49 -2.02 0.55
CA ASP A 49 3.19 -1.66 1.79
C ASP A 49 2.48 -2.20 3.02
N LEU A 50 1.16 -1.99 3.11
CA LEU A 50 0.35 -2.46 4.23
C LEU A 50 0.33 -4.00 4.31
N ALA A 51 0.23 -4.70 3.18
CA ALA A 51 0.28 -6.15 3.15
C ALA A 51 1.63 -6.71 3.64
N VAL A 52 2.75 -6.10 3.24
CA VAL A 52 4.09 -6.53 3.68
C VAL A 52 4.33 -6.20 5.15
N PHE A 53 3.82 -5.07 5.62
CA PHE A 53 3.86 -4.70 7.04
C PHE A 53 3.06 -5.69 7.90
N LEU A 54 1.84 -6.04 7.47
CA LEU A 54 1.00 -7.04 8.15
C LEU A 54 1.60 -8.45 8.11
N PHE A 55 2.25 -8.82 7.01
CA PHE A 55 2.95 -10.10 6.90
C PHE A 55 4.13 -10.19 7.88
N THR A 56 4.96 -9.14 7.93
CA THR A 56 6.14 -9.09 8.80
C THR A 56 5.77 -9.05 10.28
N SER A 57 4.67 -8.36 10.62
CA SER A 57 4.15 -8.30 11.99
C SER A 57 3.47 -9.60 12.42
N ASN A 58 2.78 -10.31 11.52
CA ASN A 58 2.22 -11.63 11.81
C ASN A 58 3.28 -12.73 12.00
N ALA A 59 4.44 -12.60 11.36
CA ALA A 59 5.55 -13.56 11.47
C ALA A 59 6.28 -13.51 12.83
N LYS A 60 6.16 -12.40 13.59
CA LYS A 60 6.79 -12.21 14.90
C LYS A 60 5.70 -12.22 15.99
N GLN A 61 5.40 -13.40 16.54
CA GLN A 61 4.40 -13.57 17.60
C GLN A 61 4.74 -12.78 18.88
N GLY A 62 3.70 -12.21 19.53
CA GLY A 62 3.68 -12.00 20.98
C GLY A 62 4.21 -10.69 21.53
N ILE A 63 4.19 -9.61 20.76
CA ILE A 63 4.84 -8.34 21.12
C ILE A 63 3.85 -7.45 21.91
N SER A 64 4.12 -7.26 23.21
CA SER A 64 3.54 -6.16 24.01
C SER A 64 3.75 -4.84 23.27
N ILE A 65 2.86 -3.85 23.43
CA ILE A 65 3.00 -2.53 22.79
C ILE A 65 4.38 -1.90 23.07
N GLU A 66 5.02 -2.23 24.19
CA GLU A 66 6.39 -1.81 24.53
C GLU A 66 7.48 -2.43 23.64
N ASP A 67 7.35 -3.70 23.27
CA ASP A 67 8.26 -4.34 22.31
C ASP A 67 7.98 -3.86 20.88
N TYR A 68 6.76 -3.37 20.61
CA TYR A 68 6.39 -2.73 19.34
C TYR A 68 7.11 -1.38 19.21
N ALA A 69 7.16 -0.60 20.30
CA ALA A 69 7.92 0.65 20.37
C ALA A 69 9.43 0.41 20.23
N LYS A 70 9.98 -0.63 20.88
CA LYS A 70 11.39 -1.02 20.71
C LYS A 70 11.71 -1.56 19.31
N GLN A 71 10.74 -2.17 18.62
CA GLN A 71 10.92 -2.59 17.22
C GLN A 71 10.82 -1.44 16.22
N LEU A 72 10.14 -0.33 16.56
CA LEU A 72 10.28 0.91 15.79
C LEU A 72 11.71 1.47 15.83
N GLU A 73 12.46 1.20 16.91
CA GLU A 73 13.87 1.55 17.04
C GLU A 73 14.81 0.53 16.36
N GLN A 74 14.36 -0.71 16.14
CA GLN A 74 15.15 -1.72 15.42
C GLN A 74 15.11 -1.46 13.92
N THR A 75 16.30 -1.46 13.30
CA THR A 75 16.46 -1.25 11.85
C THR A 75 15.53 -2.20 11.09
N PRO A 76 14.53 -1.68 10.36
CA PRO A 76 13.56 -2.50 9.67
C PRO A 76 14.28 -3.40 8.66
N SER A 77 13.69 -4.58 8.38
CA SER A 77 14.21 -5.42 7.31
C SER A 77 14.25 -4.63 6.00
N LYS A 78 15.24 -4.90 5.14
CA LYS A 78 15.39 -4.19 3.86
C LYS A 78 14.08 -4.19 3.05
N LEU A 79 13.30 -5.28 3.11
CA LEU A 79 12.00 -5.38 2.44
C LEU A 79 10.99 -4.37 2.98
N VAL A 80 10.80 -4.30 4.30
CA VAL A 80 9.88 -3.34 4.93
C VAL A 80 10.31 -1.90 4.66
N TYR A 81 11.62 -1.62 4.64
CA TYR A 81 12.13 -0.29 4.32
C TYR A 81 11.80 0.14 2.88
N VAL A 82 11.99 -0.76 1.92
CA VAL A 82 11.70 -0.51 0.50
C VAL A 82 10.21 -0.37 0.28
N THR A 83 9.39 -1.25 0.84
CA THR A 83 7.92 -1.16 0.69
C THR A 83 7.36 0.08 1.33
N ARG A 84 7.93 0.55 2.44
CA ARG A 84 7.50 1.79 3.08
C ARG A 84 7.81 3.02 2.24
N LYS A 85 8.94 3.02 1.52
CA LYS A 85 9.21 4.04 0.50
C LYS A 85 8.22 3.98 -0.67
N MET A 86 7.85 2.77 -1.11
CA MET A 86 6.80 2.60 -2.12
C MET A 86 5.44 3.09 -1.63
N GLY A 87 5.07 2.83 -0.38
CA GLY A 87 3.84 3.33 0.23
C GLY A 87 3.80 4.85 0.31
N HIS A 88 4.89 5.49 0.76
CA HIS A 88 4.99 6.97 0.74
C HIS A 88 4.90 7.54 -0.68
N PHE A 89 5.51 6.87 -1.66
CA PHE A 89 5.36 7.26 -3.06
C PHE A 89 3.91 7.11 -3.53
N GLY A 90 3.20 6.07 -3.10
CA GLY A 90 1.77 5.90 -3.37
C GLY A 90 0.92 7.05 -2.81
N ILE A 91 1.21 7.49 -1.58
CA ILE A 91 0.54 8.66 -0.97
C ILE A 91 0.82 9.93 -1.80
N LEU A 92 2.07 10.13 -2.23
CA LEU A 92 2.43 11.24 -3.09
C LEU A 92 1.62 11.21 -4.40
N LEU A 93 1.49 10.05 -5.04
CA LEU A 93 0.72 9.88 -6.28
C LEU A 93 -0.75 10.26 -6.09
N ILE A 94 -1.38 9.81 -5.00
CA ILE A 94 -2.77 10.19 -4.67
C ILE A 94 -2.88 11.71 -4.47
N ILE A 95 -1.97 12.32 -3.71
CA ILE A 95 -1.99 13.78 -3.51
C ILE A 95 -1.82 14.52 -4.84
N THR A 96 -0.88 14.10 -5.69
CA THR A 96 -0.69 14.69 -7.01
C THR A 96 -1.89 14.49 -7.92
N SER A 97 -2.63 13.38 -7.76
CA SER A 97 -3.87 13.13 -8.49
C SER A 97 -4.95 14.17 -8.22
N TRP A 98 -4.94 14.79 -7.03
CA TRP A 98 -5.92 15.81 -6.65
C TRP A 98 -5.44 17.22 -6.93
N ILE A 99 -4.14 17.47 -6.77
CA ILE A 99 -3.56 18.81 -6.95
C ILE A 99 -3.51 19.19 -8.44
N VAL A 100 -3.10 18.27 -9.33
CA VAL A 100 -2.90 18.58 -10.76
C VAL A 100 -4.21 19.04 -11.45
N PRO A 101 -5.38 18.39 -11.25
CA PRO A 101 -6.64 18.89 -11.80
C PRO A 101 -7.06 20.28 -11.28
N MET A 102 -6.58 20.69 -10.10
CA MET A 102 -6.93 21.99 -9.50
C MET A 102 -6.11 23.15 -10.08
N ILE A 103 -4.94 22.85 -10.64
CA ILE A 103 -4.03 23.82 -11.25
C ILE A 103 -4.36 24.06 -12.74
N ARG A 104 -5.05 23.10 -13.37
CA ARG A 104 -5.43 23.14 -14.78
C ARG A 104 -6.83 23.73 -14.97
#